data_AF-A0A379LVC6-F1
#
_entry.id   AF-A0A379LVC6-F1
#
_cell.length_a   1.000
_cell.length_b   1.000
_cell.length_c   1.000
_cell.angle_alpha   90.00
_cell.angle_beta   90.00
_cell.angle_gamma   90.00
#
_symmetry.space_group_name_H-M   'P 1'
#
loop_
_entity.id
_entity.type
_entity.pdbx_description
1 polymer ?
#
loop_
_entity_poly.entity_id
_entity_poly.type
_entity_poly.pdbx_seq_one_letter_code
_entity_poly.pdbx_strand_id
1 'polypeptide(L)' 'MQITSPELIDPASRAFKSVLDQLAPTDATVLIIGETGTGKEVMARYLHHHSARSRQPFLAVNCGCPH' A
#
# COMPACT_ATOMS: atom_id res chain seq x y z
N MET A 1 -20.88 -0.93 -4.71
CA MET A 1 -20.03 -0.95 -3.49
C MET A 1 -18.72 -0.25 -3.87
N GLN A 2 -18.64 1.06 -3.61
CA GLN A 2 -17.51 1.87 -4.05
C GLN A 2 -16.30 1.56 -3.15
N ILE A 3 -15.34 0.82 -3.69
CA ILE A 3 -14.00 0.75 -3.11
C ILE A 3 -13.25 1.88 -3.80
N THR A 4 -13.24 3.07 -3.20
CA THR A 4 -12.36 4.15 -3.66
C THR A 4 -10.92 3.67 -3.54
N SER A 5 -10.18 3.68 -4.64
CA SER A 5 -8.75 3.38 -4.62
C SER A 5 -8.05 4.31 -3.62
N PRO A 6 -7.14 3.80 -2.78
CA PRO A 6 -6.39 4.67 -1.86
C PRO A 6 -5.64 5.72 -2.67
N GLU A 7 -5.83 7.00 -2.35
CA GLU A 7 -5.19 8.11 -3.05
C GLU A 7 -4.00 8.65 -2.25
N LEU A 8 -2.89 8.89 -2.94
CA LEU A 8 -1.70 9.53 -2.41
C LEU A 8 -1.80 11.05 -2.62
N ILE A 9 -2.32 11.75 -1.61
CA ILE A 9 -2.63 13.19 -1.67
C ILE A 9 -1.43 14.09 -1.33
N ASP A 10 -0.49 13.61 -0.52
CA ASP A 10 0.68 14.36 -0.08
C ASP A 10 1.78 14.40 -1.16
N PRO A 11 2.47 15.54 -1.39
CA PRO A 11 3.52 15.65 -2.39
C PRO A 11 4.67 14.64 -2.22
N ALA A 12 5.11 14.37 -0.99
CA ALA A 12 6.16 13.40 -0.73
C ALA A 12 5.67 11.97 -1.02
N SER A 13 4.40 11.68 -0.69
CA SER A 13 3.76 10.41 -1.05
C SER A 13 3.65 10.21 -2.56
N ARG A 14 3.37 11.26 -3.34
CA ARG A 14 3.34 11.21 -4.81
C ARG A 14 4.71 10.89 -5.43
N ALA A 15 5.81 11.27 -4.78
CA ALA A 15 7.15 10.94 -5.27
C ALA A 15 7.39 9.42 -5.33
N PHE A 16 6.74 8.64 -4.46
CA PHE A 16 6.83 7.18 -4.46
C PHE A 16 5.91 6.51 -5.47
N LYS A 17 4.95 7.23 -6.05
CA LYS A 17 3.94 6.66 -6.95
C LYS A 17 4.58 5.91 -8.13
N SER A 18 5.61 6.48 -8.75
CA SER A 18 6.29 5.84 -9.89
C SER A 18 6.97 4.52 -9.53
N VAL A 19 7.46 4.39 -8.29
CA VAL A 19 8.06 3.15 -7.78
C VAL A 19 6.98 2.14 -7.47
N LEU A 20 5.88 2.56 -6.84
CA LEU A 20 4.75 1.69 -6.54
C LEU A 20 4.09 1.15 -7.81
N ASP A 21 3.92 1.98 -8.83
CA ASP A 21 3.34 1.59 -10.12
C ASP A 21 4.21 0.55 -10.85
N GLN A 22 5.54 0.60 -10.66
CA GLN A 22 6.48 -0.41 -11.21
C GLN A 22 6.46 -1.72 -10.42
N LEU A 23 6.30 -1.66 -9.09
CA LEU A 23 6.27 -2.85 -8.23
C LEU A 23 4.93 -3.56 -8.25
N ALA A 24 3.81 -2.84 -8.40
CA ALA A 24 2.46 -3.37 -8.36
C ALA A 24 2.21 -4.57 -9.30
N PRO A 25 2.63 -4.57 -10.59
CA PRO A 25 2.42 -5.72 -11.46
C PRO A 25 3.33 -6.92 -11.15
N THR A 26 4.27 -6.81 -10.21
CA THR A 26 5.23 -7.85 -9.89
C THR A 26 4.80 -8.72 -8.71
N ASP A 27 5.40 -9.90 -8.61
CA ASP A 27 5.22 -10.81 -7.47
C ASP A 27 6.24 -10.56 -6.34
N ALA A 28 7.02 -9.48 -6.42
CA ALA A 28 8.06 -9.17 -5.44
C ALA A 28 7.48 -8.87 -4.05
N THR A 29 8.21 -9.29 -3.01
CA THR A 29 7.92 -8.88 -1.63
C THR A 29 8.35 -7.43 -1.42
N VAL A 30 7.45 -6.60 -0.92
CA VAL A 30 7.70 -5.17 -0.67
C VAL A 30 7.81 -4.90 0.82
N LEU A 31 8.88 -4.21 1.23
CA LEU A 31 9.07 -3.70 2.59
C LEU A 31 8.80 -2.18 2.61
N ILE A 32 7.87 -1.75 3.46
CA ILE A 32 7.51 -0.33 3.62
C ILE A 32 8.06 0.16 4.97
N ILE A 33 8.96 1.14 4.93
CA ILE A 33 9.63 1.71 6.11
C ILE A 33 9.11 3.12 6.36
N GLY A 34 8.98 3.50 7.63
CA GLY A 34 8.59 4.84 8.04
C GLY A 34 8.15 4.88 9.51
N GLU A 35 7.99 6.07 10.06
CA GLU A 35 7.54 6.27 11.45
C GLU A 35 6.10 5.80 11.67
N THR A 36 5.73 5.53 12.91
CA THR A 36 4.35 5.19 13.28
C THR A 36 3.40 6.34 12.89
N GLY A 37 2.25 6.02 12.28
CA GLY A 37 1.27 7.02 11.86
C GLY A 37 1.47 7.63 10.47
N THR A 38 2.53 7.28 9.74
CA THR A 38 2.82 7.80 8.37
C THR A 38 1.99 7.18 7.23
N GLY A 39 0.93 6.44 7.54
CA GLY A 39 0.03 5.90 6.50
C GLY A 39 0.59 4.73 5.68
N LYS A 40 1.56 3.97 6.22
CA LYS A 40 2.14 2.79 5.54
C LYS A 40 1.10 1.75 5.09
N GLU A 41 -0.01 1.60 5.81
CA GLU A 41 -1.10 0.70 5.40
C GLU A 41 -1.77 1.17 4.10
N VAL A 42 -1.90 2.48 3.90
CA VAL A 42 -2.45 3.07 2.67
C VAL A 42 -1.57 2.73 1.48
N MET A 43 -0.24 2.79 1.66
CA MET A 43 0.74 2.38 0.64
C MET A 43 0.60 0.89 0.28
N ALA A 44 0.46 0.01 1.28
CA ALA A 44 0.25 -1.42 1.03
C ALA A 44 -1.05 -1.70 0.27
N ARG A 45 -2.15 -1.00 0.62
CA ARG A 45 -3.43 -1.09 -0.08
C ARG A 45 -3.36 -0.56 -1.51
N TYR A 46 -2.60 0.53 -1.74
CA TYR A 46 -2.38 1.06 -3.09
C TYR A 46 -1.70 0.03 -3.98
N LEU A 47 -0.65 -0.61 -3.46
CA LEU A 47 0.09 -1.65 -4.18
C LEU A 47 -0.82 -2.84 -4.53
N HIS A 48 -1.63 -3.31 -3.57
CA HIS A 48 -2.59 -4.39 -3.82
C HIS A 48 -3.62 -4.02 -4.90
N HIS A 49 -4.20 -2.82 -4.82
CA HIS A 49 -5.21 -2.36 -5.76
C HIS A 49 -4.67 -2.21 -7.19
N HIS A 50 -3.40 -1.83 -7.36
CA HIS A 50 -2.77 -1.69 -8.67
C HIS A 50 -2.07 -2.98 -9.15
N SER A 51 -2.08 -4.04 -8.34
CA SER A 51 -1.48 -5.32 -8.72
C SER A 51 -2.40 -6.18 -9.56
N ALA A 52 -1.82 -7.22 -10.19
CA ALA A 52 -2.58 -8.29 -10.83
C ALA A 52 -3.52 -9.04 -9.86
N ARG A 53 -3.29 -8.90 -8.55
CA ARG A 53 -4.04 -9.55 -7.46
C ARG A 53 -5.12 -8.66 -6.86
N SER A 54 -5.44 -7.51 -7.48
CA SER A 54 -6.44 -6.55 -6.98
C SER A 54 -7.82 -7.14 -6.69
N ARG A 55 -8.21 -8.24 -7.36
CA ARG A 55 -9.46 -8.97 -7.13
C ARG A 55 -9.41 -10.00 -6.00
N GLN A 56 -8.22 -10.31 -5.49
CA GLN A 56 -8.01 -11.24 -4.38
C GLN A 56 -8.17 -10.50 -3.04
N PRO A 57 -8.51 -11.22 -1.95
CA PRO A 57 -8.61 -10.61 -0.63
C PRO A 57 -7.27 -10.01 -0.19
N PHE A 58 -7.33 -8.84 0.44
CA PHE A 58 -6.18 -8.19 1.09
C PHE A 58 -6.29 -8.39 2.60
N LEU A 59 -5.39 -9.18 3.18
CA LEU A 59 -5.32 -9.40 4.62
C LEU A 59 -4.22 -8.52 5.23
N ALA A 60 -4.63 -7.50 5.97
CA ALA A 60 -3.71 -6.71 6.79
C ALA A 60 -3.56 -7.35 8.17
N VAL A 61 -2.33 -7.63 8.58
CA VAL A 61 -2.00 -8.11 9.93
C VAL A 61 -1.13 -7.05 10.61
N ASN A 62 -1.60 -6.52 11.73
CA ASN A 62 -0.81 -5.62 12.57
C ASN A 62 -0.15 -6.44 13.68
N CYS A 63 1.18 -6.47 13.71
CA CYS A 63 1.94 -7.18 14.74
C CYS A 63 2.14 -6.36 16.03
N GLY A 64 1.61 -5.13 16.08
CA GLY A 64 1.61 -4.31 17.28
C GLY A 64 0.68 -4.90 18.33
N CYS A 65 1.26 -5.53 19.34
CA CYS A 65 0.53 -5.95 20.53
C CYS A 65 0.47 -4.77 21.51
N PRO A 66 -0.72 -4.28 21.90
CA PRO A 66 -0.82 -3.51 23.12
C PRO A 66 -0.79 -4.53 24.26
N HIS A 67 0.34 -4.59 24.96
CA HIS A 67 0.29 -5.17 26.29
C HIS A 67 -0.38 -4.18 27.25
#